data_AF-A0A820WXW5-F1
#
_entry.id   AF-A0A820WXW5-F1
#
_cell.length_a   1.000
_cell.length_b   1.000
_cell.length_c   1.000
_cell.angle_alpha   90.00
_cell.angle_beta   90.00
_cell.angle_gamma   90.00
#
_symmetry.space_group_name_H-M   'P 1'
#
loop_
_entity.id
_entity.type
_entity.pdbx_description
1 polymer ?
#
loop_
_entity_poly.entity_id
_entity_poly.type
_entity_poly.pdbx_seq_one_letter_code
_entity_poly.pdbx_strand_id
1 'polypeptide(L)'
;MSTATCQCSSIDYWNNSYCVALLYPGQTCTSSSQCINASSCISSICQCNTNYYYSTLTGQCTYQLSYSSTCTLGNYQCLNNTLCYDLRTSPTGTCACDSTYYYYDGTSCTAYATYGATCAAATYGPICDSVARSLQCIGSQCSCSSTTYYNSSSCVSYTHVGFSCTTSSQCVTNSNCSSGICTCLSTYYFDTTTGNCVTLLTYGQACTSSVQCPTNMLCTSSQCLCTSTTYYSSPNCVSRISYGGTCSLTILCDTTLGLVCTSSVCQCNSTQYWSTLSNGMQICANLRTLGQSCTASTDCTNSATSVTCKSSICECDSNAYYLDQATVTCQPLEALGVACTATYNFECASFNCNASNVCGTAISSTIKSNVSQASSESCLRRPHNTMFLRMIGIYLFFFEL
;
A
#
# COMPACT_ATOMS: atom_id res chain seq x y z
N MET A 1 78.53 70.29 1.16
CA MET A 1 79.14 69.25 2.02
C MET A 1 78.26 68.02 1.95
N SER A 2 78.70 66.96 1.27
CA SER A 2 78.00 65.67 1.27
C SER A 2 78.36 64.93 2.55
N THR A 3 77.43 64.85 3.49
CA THR A 3 77.57 63.98 4.66
C THR A 3 77.45 62.53 4.19
N ALA A 4 78.58 61.84 4.07
CA ALA A 4 78.58 60.40 3.78
C ALA A 4 78.18 59.66 5.06
N THR A 5 76.96 59.12 5.07
CA THR A 5 76.48 58.23 6.14
C THR A 5 76.89 56.80 5.85
N CYS A 6 77.59 56.15 6.76
CA CYS A 6 77.82 54.70 6.69
C CYS A 6 76.50 53.96 6.94
N GLN A 7 76.11 53.11 6.00
CA GLN A 7 74.94 52.23 6.12
C GLN A 7 75.41 50.78 6.31
N CYS A 8 74.69 50.03 7.14
CA CYS A 8 74.92 48.58 7.28
C CYS A 8 74.61 47.84 5.98
N SER A 9 75.19 46.65 5.82
CA SER A 9 74.85 45.73 4.72
C SER A 9 73.37 45.35 4.78
N SER A 10 72.79 44.92 3.65
CA SER A 10 71.38 44.54 3.55
C SER A 10 70.95 43.33 4.40
N ILE A 11 71.91 42.66 5.04
CA ILE A 11 71.72 41.52 5.94
C ILE A 11 71.98 41.86 7.42
N ASP A 12 72.32 43.12 7.72
CA ASP A 12 72.65 43.61 9.05
C ASP A 12 71.79 44.83 9.45
N TYR A 13 71.56 45.02 10.74
CA TYR A 13 70.96 46.23 11.31
C TYR A 13 71.92 46.96 12.25
N TRP A 14 71.70 48.26 12.41
CA TRP A 14 72.47 49.09 13.33
C TRP A 14 71.92 48.96 14.77
N ASN A 15 72.75 48.49 15.71
CA ASN A 15 72.35 48.32 17.11
C ASN A 15 72.70 49.53 18.02
N ASN A 16 72.97 50.71 17.45
CA ASN A 16 73.53 51.90 18.12
C ASN A 16 75.04 51.87 18.42
N SER A 17 75.77 50.84 17.98
CA SER A 17 77.24 50.79 18.12
C SER A 17 77.95 50.14 16.93
N TYR A 18 77.42 49.06 16.39
CA TYR A 18 77.95 48.36 15.22
C TYR A 18 76.82 47.69 14.42
N CYS A 19 77.12 47.25 13.21
CA CYS A 19 76.21 46.45 12.40
C CYS A 19 76.16 45.01 12.91
N VAL A 20 74.96 44.49 13.15
CA VAL A 20 74.71 43.13 13.65
C VAL A 20 73.77 42.42 12.68
N ALA A 21 73.96 41.11 12.49
CA ALA A 21 73.09 40.30 11.65
C ALA A 21 71.60 40.48 12.03
N LEU A 22 70.75 40.54 11.00
CA LEU A 22 69.30 40.59 11.19
C LEU A 22 68.78 39.36 11.95
N LEU A 23 67.75 39.60 12.76
CA LEU A 23 67.12 38.61 13.63
C LEU A 23 66.16 37.72 12.85
N TYR A 24 66.24 36.42 13.09
CA TYR A 24 65.37 35.41 12.50
C TYR A 24 64.01 35.35 13.20
N PRO A 25 62.96 34.86 12.52
CA PRO A 25 61.67 34.63 13.12
C PRO A 25 61.76 33.74 14.36
N GLY A 26 61.12 34.16 15.46
CA GLY A 26 61.20 33.54 16.78
C GLY A 26 62.20 34.20 17.74
N GLN A 27 63.07 35.10 17.27
CA GLN A 27 63.98 35.86 18.13
C GLN A 27 63.32 37.13 18.68
N THR A 28 63.75 37.56 19.87
CA THR A 28 63.23 38.76 20.53
C THR A 28 63.71 40.03 19.84
N CYS A 29 62.80 40.97 19.62
CA CYS A 29 63.06 42.22 18.92
C CYS A 29 62.39 43.40 19.63
N THR A 30 62.87 44.60 19.30
CA THR A 30 62.33 45.88 19.79
C THR A 30 61.81 46.75 18.65
N SER A 31 62.23 46.48 17.41
CA SER A 31 61.80 47.18 16.20
C SER A 31 61.82 46.21 15.01
N SER A 32 60.89 46.38 14.07
CA SER A 32 60.84 45.58 12.83
C SER A 32 62.10 45.74 11.96
N SER A 33 62.85 46.84 12.10
CA SER A 33 64.12 47.05 11.39
C SER A 33 65.23 46.08 11.81
N GLN A 34 65.04 45.35 12.91
CA GLN A 34 65.99 44.35 13.41
C GLN A 34 65.76 42.97 12.80
N CYS A 35 64.60 42.73 12.18
CA CYS A 35 64.20 41.42 11.68
C CYS A 35 64.56 41.25 10.20
N ILE A 36 64.76 40.00 9.76
CA ILE A 36 65.06 39.68 8.35
C ILE A 36 63.98 40.19 7.37
N ASN A 37 64.31 40.27 6.08
CA ASN A 37 63.36 40.71 5.05
C ASN A 37 62.05 39.90 5.07
N ALA A 38 60.94 40.60 4.81
CA ALA A 38 59.57 40.07 4.89
C ALA A 38 59.16 39.55 6.29
N SER A 39 59.78 40.08 7.36
CA SER A 39 59.35 39.88 8.75
C SER A 39 59.21 41.20 9.51
N SER A 40 58.36 41.20 10.53
CA SER A 40 58.10 42.35 11.40
C SER A 40 58.21 41.96 12.86
N CYS A 41 58.51 42.93 13.71
CA CYS A 41 58.53 42.74 15.16
C CYS A 41 57.09 42.79 15.70
N ILE A 42 56.53 41.62 15.99
CA ILE A 42 55.15 41.46 16.47
C ILE A 42 55.21 40.88 17.88
N SER A 43 54.63 41.59 18.85
CA SER A 43 54.67 41.19 20.27
C SER A 43 56.08 40.93 20.80
N SER A 44 57.04 41.79 20.41
CA SER A 44 58.47 41.69 20.77
C SER A 44 59.20 40.45 20.22
N ILE A 45 58.65 39.79 19.20
CA ILE A 45 59.26 38.65 18.52
C ILE A 45 59.24 38.89 17.01
N CYS A 46 60.34 38.60 16.30
CA CYS A 46 60.34 38.66 14.85
C CYS A 46 59.41 37.58 14.29
N GLN A 47 58.47 37.96 13.43
CA GLN A 47 57.53 37.04 12.79
C GLN A 47 57.46 37.37 11.30
N CYS A 48 57.40 36.36 10.43
CA CYS A 48 57.18 36.61 9.01
C CYS A 48 55.85 37.36 8.81
N ASN A 49 55.82 38.27 7.83
CA ASN A 49 54.64 39.04 7.50
C ASN A 49 53.51 38.13 7.00
N THR A 50 52.28 38.64 6.96
CA THR A 50 51.12 37.92 6.42
C THR A 50 51.43 37.28 5.07
N ASN A 51 51.04 36.04 4.87
CA ASN A 51 51.30 35.21 3.68
C ASN A 51 52.76 34.73 3.51
N TYR A 52 53.63 34.91 4.52
CA TYR A 52 54.99 34.36 4.52
C TYR A 52 55.18 33.37 5.67
N TYR A 53 55.98 32.33 5.43
CA TYR A 53 56.43 31.38 6.46
C TYR A 53 57.96 31.38 6.55
N TYR A 54 58.49 31.04 7.73
CA TYR A 54 59.93 30.93 7.90
C TYR A 54 60.43 29.58 7.37
N SER A 55 61.26 29.62 6.32
CA SER A 55 61.91 28.43 5.78
C SER A 55 63.27 28.24 6.46
N THR A 56 63.40 27.20 7.27
CA THR A 56 64.68 26.83 7.91
C THR A 56 65.73 26.37 6.91
N LEU A 57 65.31 25.97 5.70
CA LEU A 57 66.20 25.58 4.60
C LEU A 57 66.89 26.78 3.95
N THR A 58 66.16 27.89 3.75
CA THR A 58 66.69 29.10 3.11
C THR A 58 67.09 30.18 4.10
N GLY A 59 66.70 30.04 5.38
CA GLY A 59 66.92 31.06 6.41
C GLY A 59 66.14 32.35 6.17
N GLN A 60 65.07 32.31 5.37
CA GLN A 60 64.31 33.48 4.95
C GLN A 60 62.80 33.27 5.07
N CYS A 61 62.06 34.37 5.22
CA CYS A 61 60.61 34.37 5.07
C CYS A 61 60.24 34.16 3.59
N THR A 62 59.63 33.03 3.30
CA THR A 62 59.21 32.62 1.94
C THR A 62 57.71 32.73 1.81
N TYR A 63 57.22 33.09 0.63
CA TYR A 63 55.78 33.20 0.39
C TYR A 63 55.08 31.84 0.59
N GLN A 64 53.92 31.85 1.24
CA GLN A 64 53.10 30.66 1.45
C GLN A 64 52.54 30.16 0.12
N LEU A 65 52.44 28.85 0.02
CA LEU A 65 52.02 28.11 -1.15
C LEU A 65 50.51 28.25 -1.37
N SER A 66 50.13 28.55 -2.61
CA SER A 66 48.73 28.62 -3.03
C SER A 66 48.07 27.24 -3.06
N TYR A 67 46.75 27.21 -3.19
CA TYR A 67 45.99 25.98 -3.42
C TYR A 67 46.60 25.13 -4.55
N SER A 68 46.51 23.81 -4.41
CA SER A 68 47.10 22.78 -5.28
C SER A 68 48.63 22.77 -5.40
N SER A 69 49.33 23.61 -4.64
CA SER A 69 50.80 23.61 -4.63
C SER A 69 51.34 22.47 -3.77
N THR A 70 52.50 21.93 -4.17
CA THR A 70 53.18 20.88 -3.41
C THR A 70 53.86 21.45 -2.16
N CYS A 71 53.50 20.91 -1.01
CA CYS A 71 54.08 21.23 0.31
C CYS A 71 54.86 20.02 0.84
N THR A 72 55.82 20.24 1.73
CA THR A 72 56.77 19.20 2.18
C THR A 72 57.05 19.20 3.67
N LEU A 73 56.79 20.32 4.35
CA LEU A 73 57.18 20.55 5.74
C LEU A 73 55.99 20.75 6.68
N GLY A 74 54.77 20.98 6.16
CA GLY A 74 53.55 21.04 6.96
C GLY A 74 52.57 22.14 6.55
N ASN A 75 51.48 22.25 7.32
CA ASN A 75 50.37 23.18 7.07
C ASN A 75 50.78 24.65 7.03
N TYR A 76 51.81 25.04 7.79
CA TYR A 76 52.28 26.43 7.85
C TYR A 76 52.85 26.94 6.52
N GLN A 77 53.19 26.04 5.59
CA GLN A 77 53.62 26.41 4.24
C GLN A 77 52.45 26.86 3.37
N CYS A 78 51.21 26.53 3.70
CA CYS A 78 50.06 26.75 2.84
C CYS A 78 49.29 28.04 3.21
N LEU A 79 48.73 28.72 2.20
CA LEU A 79 48.08 30.03 2.30
C LEU A 79 46.58 29.91 2.65
N ASN A 80 45.97 30.92 3.29
CA ASN A 80 44.50 31.10 3.40
C ASN A 80 43.72 29.88 3.94
N ASN A 81 44.03 29.42 5.15
CA ASN A 81 43.34 28.30 5.81
C ASN A 81 43.37 26.97 5.03
N THR A 82 44.34 26.79 4.13
CA THR A 82 44.61 25.50 3.50
C THR A 82 45.51 24.64 4.39
N LEU A 83 45.31 23.33 4.31
CA LEU A 83 46.10 22.32 5.01
C LEU A 83 46.96 21.56 4.01
N CYS A 84 48.14 21.12 4.45
CA CYS A 84 49.01 20.28 3.64
C CYS A 84 48.58 18.82 3.82
N TYR A 85 47.85 18.28 2.83
CA TYR A 85 47.40 16.90 2.81
C TYR A 85 48.53 15.94 2.41
N ASP A 86 48.39 14.65 2.74
CA ASP A 86 49.26 13.53 2.30
C ASP A 86 50.70 13.47 2.83
N LEU A 87 51.14 14.39 3.70
CA LEU A 87 52.45 14.29 4.35
C LEU A 87 52.62 13.06 5.28
N ARG A 88 51.53 12.37 5.62
CA ARG A 88 51.57 11.13 6.43
C ARG A 88 51.82 9.89 5.59
N THR A 89 51.55 9.96 4.29
CA THR A 89 51.57 8.82 3.35
C THR A 89 52.60 9.02 2.23
N SER A 90 53.12 10.24 2.06
CA SER A 90 54.07 10.63 1.03
C SER A 90 55.08 11.65 1.57
N PRO A 91 56.33 11.68 1.06
CA PRO A 91 57.31 12.71 1.39
C PRO A 91 56.90 14.12 0.93
N THR A 92 55.90 14.21 0.05
CA THR A 92 55.31 15.47 -0.40
C THR A 92 53.79 15.43 -0.25
N GLY A 93 53.23 16.56 0.14
CA GLY A 93 51.81 16.81 0.27
C GLY A 93 51.30 17.86 -0.71
N THR A 94 50.01 18.13 -0.68
CA THR A 94 49.38 19.18 -1.50
C THR A 94 48.57 20.13 -0.61
N CYS A 95 48.72 21.43 -0.81
CA CYS A 95 47.92 22.44 -0.12
C CYS A 95 46.47 22.41 -0.64
N ALA A 96 45.53 21.98 0.20
CA ALA A 96 44.10 21.90 -0.13
C ALA A 96 43.24 22.37 1.04
N CYS A 97 41.96 22.63 0.80
CA CYS A 97 41.03 23.01 1.86
C CYS A 97 40.75 21.83 2.80
N ASP A 98 40.44 22.13 4.07
CA ASP A 98 39.92 21.13 5.01
C ASP A 98 38.63 20.47 4.45
N SER A 99 38.27 19.27 4.91
CA SER A 99 37.10 18.52 4.42
C SER A 99 35.76 19.25 4.59
N THR A 100 35.71 20.30 5.41
CA THR A 100 34.53 21.15 5.62
C THR A 100 34.49 22.41 4.73
N TYR A 101 35.53 22.62 3.91
CA TYR A 101 35.67 23.78 3.03
C TYR A 101 35.97 23.33 1.58
N TYR A 102 35.63 24.17 0.61
CA TYR A 102 35.99 24.00 -0.79
C TYR A 102 36.70 25.23 -1.32
N TYR A 103 37.53 25.04 -2.35
CA TYR A 103 38.21 26.14 -2.99
C TYR A 103 37.26 26.85 -3.96
N TYR A 104 36.98 28.12 -3.70
CA TYR A 104 36.11 28.96 -4.52
C TYR A 104 36.94 30.09 -5.15
N ASP A 105 36.59 30.46 -6.39
CA ASP A 105 37.06 31.63 -7.18
C ASP A 105 38.57 31.87 -7.37
N GLY A 106 39.45 31.03 -6.82
CA GLY A 106 40.89 31.24 -6.95
C GLY A 106 41.53 32.06 -5.84
N THR A 107 40.78 32.44 -4.79
CA THR A 107 41.31 33.28 -3.69
C THR A 107 41.36 32.59 -2.33
N SER A 108 40.35 31.79 -1.94
CA SER A 108 40.29 31.21 -0.57
C SER A 108 39.37 29.99 -0.41
N CYS A 109 39.58 29.25 0.70
CA CYS A 109 38.71 28.16 1.13
C CYS A 109 37.42 28.69 1.75
N THR A 110 36.27 28.32 1.17
CA THR A 110 34.92 28.70 1.61
C THR A 110 34.20 27.49 2.21
N ALA A 111 33.43 27.68 3.29
CA ALA A 111 32.71 26.58 3.93
C ALA A 111 31.60 26.02 3.02
N TYR A 112 31.38 24.71 3.04
CA TYR A 112 30.25 24.10 2.34
C TYR A 112 28.91 24.58 2.92
N ALA A 113 27.91 24.69 2.04
CA ALA A 113 26.54 25.04 2.42
C ALA A 113 25.83 23.87 3.12
N THR A 114 25.16 24.18 4.22
CA THR A 114 24.45 23.21 5.07
C THR A 114 23.03 22.93 4.57
N TYR A 115 22.34 21.96 5.17
CA TYR A 115 20.94 21.67 4.85
C TYR A 115 20.06 22.93 4.95
N GLY A 116 19.23 23.16 3.93
CA GLY A 116 18.35 24.33 3.84
C GLY A 116 19.04 25.62 3.38
N ALA A 117 20.37 25.64 3.22
CA ALA A 117 21.06 26.82 2.69
C ALA A 117 20.82 26.97 1.18
N THR A 118 20.87 28.20 0.70
CA THR A 118 20.79 28.48 -0.73
C THR A 118 22.04 27.94 -1.46
N CYS A 119 21.86 27.42 -2.67
CA CYS A 119 22.93 26.91 -3.50
C CYS A 119 22.75 27.37 -4.95
N ALA A 120 23.86 27.46 -5.70
CA ALA A 120 23.87 27.77 -7.12
C ALA A 120 24.44 26.58 -7.90
N ALA A 121 23.60 25.91 -8.69
CA ALA A 121 23.98 24.72 -9.46
C ALA A 121 24.94 25.02 -10.62
N ALA A 122 25.12 26.30 -10.99
CA ALA A 122 25.89 26.71 -12.15
C ALA A 122 26.97 27.73 -11.76
N THR A 123 28.17 27.20 -11.53
CA THR A 123 29.47 27.86 -11.75
C THR A 123 29.89 28.96 -10.75
N TYR A 124 28.98 29.69 -10.10
CA TYR A 124 29.34 30.70 -9.11
C TYR A 124 28.33 30.75 -7.96
N GLY A 125 28.63 30.10 -6.84
CA GLY A 125 27.88 30.21 -5.59
C GLY A 125 28.19 29.13 -4.56
N PRO A 126 27.54 29.19 -3.37
CA PRO A 126 27.68 28.20 -2.30
C PRO A 126 27.40 26.77 -2.80
N ILE A 127 28.38 25.89 -2.60
CA ILE A 127 28.28 24.46 -2.94
C ILE A 127 27.79 23.69 -1.72
N CYS A 128 26.81 22.80 -1.90
CA CYS A 128 26.32 21.94 -0.84
C CYS A 128 27.36 20.92 -0.39
N ASP A 129 27.37 20.60 0.90
CA ASP A 129 28.23 19.57 1.48
C ASP A 129 27.81 18.15 1.02
N SER A 130 28.24 17.77 -0.18
CA SER A 130 27.95 16.46 -0.77
C SER A 130 28.81 15.33 -0.19
N VAL A 131 29.96 15.65 0.39
CA VAL A 131 30.94 14.67 0.87
C VAL A 131 30.62 14.23 2.30
N ALA A 132 30.49 15.18 3.24
CA ALA A 132 30.26 14.83 4.63
C ALA A 132 28.77 14.66 4.95
N ARG A 133 27.89 15.34 4.21
CA ARG A 133 26.44 15.34 4.49
C ARG A 133 25.57 14.78 3.38
N SER A 134 26.15 14.40 2.23
CA SER A 134 25.42 13.87 1.08
C SER A 134 24.30 14.78 0.58
N LEU A 135 24.48 16.11 0.72
CA LEU A 135 23.53 17.11 0.25
C LEU A 135 23.65 17.35 -1.26
N GLN A 136 22.52 17.65 -1.88
CA GLN A 136 22.40 18.02 -3.29
C GLN A 136 21.76 19.39 -3.43
N CYS A 137 22.16 20.14 -4.47
CA CYS A 137 21.52 21.41 -4.80
C CYS A 137 20.21 21.15 -5.58
N ILE A 138 19.07 21.19 -4.89
CA ILE A 138 17.75 20.90 -5.46
C ILE A 138 16.87 22.15 -5.29
N GLY A 139 16.40 22.73 -6.39
CA GLY A 139 15.54 23.93 -6.34
C GLY A 139 16.22 25.13 -5.69
N SER A 140 17.52 25.32 -5.93
CA SER A 140 18.36 26.38 -5.32
C SER A 140 18.56 26.25 -3.81
N GLN A 141 18.26 25.09 -3.22
CA GLN A 141 18.49 24.80 -1.81
C GLN A 141 19.23 23.48 -1.61
N CYS A 142 20.13 23.43 -0.63
CA CYS A 142 20.82 22.20 -0.25
C CYS A 142 19.86 21.27 0.48
N SER A 143 19.49 20.18 -0.18
CA SER A 143 18.51 19.20 0.30
C SER A 143 19.01 17.77 0.06
N CYS A 144 18.37 16.82 0.72
CA CYS A 144 18.59 15.40 0.46
C CYS A 144 17.98 14.97 -0.87
N SER A 145 18.50 13.90 -1.45
CA SER A 145 17.92 13.31 -2.67
C SER A 145 16.49 12.81 -2.40
N SER A 146 15.75 12.48 -3.47
CA SER A 146 14.40 11.92 -3.34
C SER A 146 14.31 10.59 -2.58
N THR A 147 15.45 9.92 -2.34
CA THR A 147 15.54 8.62 -1.66
C THR A 147 16.13 8.71 -0.25
N THR A 148 16.47 9.91 0.21
CA THR A 148 17.11 10.13 1.52
C THR A 148 16.41 11.25 2.29
N TYR A 149 16.55 11.24 3.62
CA TYR A 149 16.09 12.31 4.51
C TYR A 149 17.23 12.84 5.36
N TYR A 150 17.08 14.07 5.84
CA TYR A 150 18.07 14.70 6.69
C TYR A 150 17.85 14.29 8.15
N ASN A 151 18.79 13.54 8.72
CA ASN A 151 18.71 13.06 10.10
C ASN A 151 19.31 14.03 11.14
N SER A 152 19.40 15.32 10.83
CA SER A 152 20.15 16.38 11.55
C SER A 152 21.68 16.36 11.39
N SER A 153 22.27 15.30 10.84
CA SER A 153 23.71 15.23 10.58
C SER A 153 23.97 15.14 9.07
N SER A 154 23.38 14.16 8.40
CA SER A 154 23.58 13.88 6.98
C SER A 154 22.30 13.35 6.34
N CYS A 155 22.29 13.28 5.01
CA CYS A 155 21.25 12.59 4.26
C CYS A 155 21.45 11.09 4.37
N VAL A 156 20.46 10.40 4.93
CA VAL A 156 20.46 8.94 5.08
C VAL A 156 19.23 8.34 4.41
N SER A 157 19.32 7.09 3.97
CA SER A 157 18.22 6.41 3.29
C SER A 157 16.96 6.38 4.15
N TYR A 158 15.81 6.54 3.50
CA TYR A 158 14.53 6.32 4.15
C TYR A 158 14.40 4.89 4.68
N THR A 159 13.73 4.77 5.81
CA THR A 159 13.24 3.52 6.38
C THR A 159 12.03 3.02 5.58
N HIS A 160 12.11 1.78 5.10
CA HIS A 160 11.00 1.16 4.36
C HIS A 160 9.82 0.82 5.28
N VAL A 161 8.66 0.60 4.65
CA VAL A 161 7.45 0.13 5.34
C VAL A 161 7.72 -1.20 6.04
N GLY A 162 7.20 -1.34 7.26
CA GLY A 162 7.38 -2.54 8.10
C GLY A 162 8.63 -2.51 8.99
N PHE A 163 9.49 -1.51 8.86
CA PHE A 163 10.66 -1.32 9.72
C PHE A 163 10.42 -0.27 10.81
N SER A 164 11.25 -0.32 11.85
CA SER A 164 11.13 0.55 13.01
C SER A 164 11.51 2.00 12.70
N CYS A 165 10.79 2.93 13.30
CA CYS A 165 11.00 4.37 13.17
C CYS A 165 10.74 5.07 14.50
N THR A 166 11.33 6.26 14.66
CA THR A 166 11.02 7.16 15.79
C THR A 166 10.24 8.39 15.35
N THR A 167 10.43 8.85 14.12
CA THR A 167 9.71 9.98 13.54
C THR A 167 9.27 9.68 12.11
N SER A 168 8.16 10.29 11.67
CA SER A 168 7.63 10.09 10.31
C SER A 168 8.57 10.55 9.20
N SER A 169 9.48 11.50 9.49
CA SER A 169 10.51 11.95 8.54
C SER A 169 11.50 10.87 8.12
N GLN A 170 11.59 9.78 8.89
CA GLN A 170 12.48 8.65 8.58
C GLN A 170 11.89 7.73 7.55
N CYS A 171 10.56 7.70 7.42
CA CYS A 171 9.87 6.74 6.58
C CYS A 171 9.85 7.21 5.13
N VAL A 172 9.81 6.26 4.19
CA VAL A 172 9.71 6.54 2.74
C VAL A 172 8.58 7.52 2.40
N THR A 173 8.70 8.21 1.27
CA THR A 173 7.67 9.15 0.80
C THR A 173 6.27 8.51 0.82
N ASN A 174 5.26 9.30 1.22
CA ASN A 174 3.87 8.88 1.40
C ASN A 174 3.64 7.79 2.49
N SER A 175 4.53 7.75 3.48
CA SER A 175 4.37 6.92 4.67
C SER A 175 4.57 7.73 5.95
N ASN A 176 4.11 7.19 7.08
CA ASN A 176 4.25 7.79 8.40
C ASN A 176 4.73 6.77 9.41
N CYS A 177 5.32 7.26 10.51
CA CYS A 177 5.66 6.41 11.62
C CYS A 177 4.42 6.19 12.48
N SER A 178 3.87 4.98 12.46
CA SER A 178 2.70 4.57 13.22
C SER A 178 3.09 3.48 14.21
N SER A 179 2.92 3.73 15.51
CA SER A 179 3.30 2.79 16.56
C SER A 179 4.76 2.32 16.50
N GLY A 180 5.67 3.22 16.08
CA GLY A 180 7.09 2.92 15.94
C GLY A 180 7.46 2.11 14.70
N ILE A 181 6.54 1.93 13.75
CA ILE A 181 6.78 1.23 12.48
C ILE A 181 6.34 2.11 11.31
N CYS A 182 7.12 2.14 10.24
CA CYS A 182 6.74 2.88 9.03
C CYS A 182 5.57 2.19 8.32
N THR A 183 4.50 2.92 8.07
CA THR A 183 3.28 2.46 7.39
C THR A 183 2.88 3.44 6.30
N CYS A 184 2.41 2.95 5.14
CA CYS A 184 1.87 3.85 4.12
C CYS A 184 0.68 4.66 4.64
N LEU A 185 0.55 5.90 4.16
CA LEU A 185 -0.63 6.73 4.43
C LEU A 185 -1.90 6.07 3.85
N SER A 186 -3.07 6.44 4.36
CA SER A 186 -4.35 5.76 4.08
C SER A 186 -4.77 5.70 2.61
N THR A 187 -4.23 6.57 1.75
CA THR A 187 -4.51 6.61 0.31
C THR A 187 -3.45 5.90 -0.54
N TYR A 188 -2.50 5.21 0.09
CA TYR A 188 -1.36 4.57 -0.55
C TYR A 188 -1.23 3.10 -0.10
N TYR A 189 -0.66 2.26 -0.95
CA TYR A 189 -0.25 0.90 -0.61
C TYR A 189 1.25 0.72 -0.81
N PHE A 190 1.82 -0.26 -0.12
CA PHE A 190 3.23 -0.61 -0.27
C PHE A 190 3.42 -1.51 -1.50
N ASP A 191 4.12 -1.00 -2.50
CA ASP A 191 4.54 -1.79 -3.65
C ASP A 191 5.90 -2.41 -3.39
N THR A 192 5.92 -3.74 -3.24
CA THR A 192 7.14 -4.53 -3.01
C THR A 192 8.14 -4.45 -4.16
N THR A 193 7.69 -4.09 -5.36
CA THR A 193 8.54 -4.00 -6.56
C THR A 193 9.38 -2.73 -6.56
N THR A 194 8.74 -1.61 -6.23
CA THR A 194 9.41 -0.30 -6.16
C THR A 194 9.95 0.02 -4.77
N GLY A 195 9.51 -0.70 -3.73
CA GLY A 195 9.89 -0.45 -2.34
C GLY A 195 9.28 0.83 -1.76
N ASN A 196 8.25 1.39 -2.40
CA ASN A 196 7.67 2.69 -2.07
C ASN A 196 6.15 2.61 -1.81
N CYS A 197 5.61 3.63 -1.15
CA CYS A 197 4.17 3.80 -1.03
C CYS A 197 3.61 4.51 -2.26
N VAL A 198 2.82 3.78 -3.04
CA VAL A 198 2.20 4.24 -4.28
C VAL A 198 0.68 4.36 -4.09
N THR A 199 0.04 5.25 -4.85
CA THR A 199 -1.38 5.56 -4.66
C THR A 199 -2.24 4.31 -4.85
N LEU A 200 -3.26 4.13 -4.00
CA LEU A 200 -4.25 3.09 -4.18
C LEU A 200 -4.93 3.18 -5.56
N LEU A 201 -5.21 2.03 -6.13
CA LEU A 201 -5.94 1.91 -7.39
C LEU A 201 -7.39 2.38 -7.22
N THR A 202 -8.07 2.66 -8.33
CA THR A 202 -9.48 3.05 -8.33
C THR A 202 -10.37 1.95 -8.90
N TYR A 203 -11.68 2.13 -8.81
CA TYR A 203 -12.66 1.17 -9.31
C TYR A 203 -12.39 0.81 -10.79
N GLY A 204 -12.33 -0.49 -11.09
CA GLY A 204 -12.10 -1.04 -12.44
C GLY A 204 -10.64 -1.02 -12.91
N GLN A 205 -9.71 -0.45 -12.14
CA GLN A 205 -8.28 -0.50 -12.47
C GLN A 205 -7.70 -1.90 -12.31
N ALA A 206 -6.70 -2.22 -13.13
CA ALA A 206 -6.03 -3.51 -13.11
C ALA A 206 -5.21 -3.69 -11.82
N CYS A 207 -5.37 -4.84 -11.16
CA CYS A 207 -4.71 -5.16 -9.90
C CYS A 207 -4.17 -6.59 -9.90
N THR A 208 -3.20 -6.86 -9.04
CA THR A 208 -2.65 -8.20 -8.77
C THR A 208 -2.96 -8.70 -7.35
N SER A 209 -3.28 -7.78 -6.44
CA SER A 209 -3.60 -8.09 -5.05
C SER A 209 -4.57 -7.07 -4.47
N SER A 210 -5.43 -7.52 -3.54
CA SER A 210 -6.44 -6.67 -2.89
C SER A 210 -5.84 -5.55 -2.04
N VAL A 211 -4.57 -5.66 -1.62
CA VAL A 211 -3.87 -4.57 -0.88
C VAL A 211 -3.68 -3.31 -1.72
N GLN A 212 -3.78 -3.42 -3.04
CA GLN A 212 -3.66 -2.32 -3.99
C GLN A 212 -4.97 -1.53 -4.14
N CYS A 213 -6.08 -2.12 -3.70
CA CYS A 213 -7.41 -1.55 -3.82
C CYS A 213 -7.79 -0.79 -2.53
N PRO A 214 -8.65 0.25 -2.61
CA PRO A 214 -9.16 0.97 -1.45
C PRO A 214 -9.96 0.08 -0.51
N THR A 215 -10.20 0.57 0.70
CA THR A 215 -11.07 -0.10 1.68
C THR A 215 -12.44 -0.44 1.06
N ASN A 216 -12.92 -1.67 1.30
CA ASN A 216 -14.16 -2.24 0.73
C ASN A 216 -14.12 -2.58 -0.77
N MET A 217 -12.93 -2.56 -1.38
CA MET A 217 -12.69 -3.13 -2.71
C MET A 217 -11.75 -4.33 -2.60
N LEU A 218 -11.96 -5.32 -3.46
CA LEU A 218 -11.11 -6.50 -3.59
C LEU A 218 -10.63 -6.62 -5.02
N CYS A 219 -9.41 -7.15 -5.18
CA CYS A 219 -8.91 -7.48 -6.49
C CYS A 219 -9.57 -8.76 -6.98
N THR A 220 -10.55 -8.63 -7.89
CA THR A 220 -11.32 -9.75 -8.44
C THR A 220 -11.34 -9.64 -9.95
N SER A 221 -11.10 -10.78 -10.63
CA SER A 221 -10.93 -10.79 -12.09
C SER A 221 -9.86 -9.80 -12.58
N SER A 222 -8.77 -9.66 -11.81
CA SER A 222 -7.68 -8.70 -12.05
C SER A 222 -8.10 -7.23 -12.05
N GLN A 223 -9.24 -6.88 -11.43
CA GLN A 223 -9.71 -5.51 -11.29
C GLN A 223 -10.14 -5.19 -9.86
N CYS A 224 -9.94 -3.95 -9.42
CA CYS A 224 -10.47 -3.48 -8.14
C CYS A 224 -11.98 -3.29 -8.25
N LEU A 225 -12.73 -4.20 -7.64
CA LEU A 225 -14.20 -4.18 -7.63
C LEU A 225 -14.71 -4.13 -6.18
N CYS A 226 -15.91 -3.59 -6.00
CA CYS A 226 -16.59 -3.63 -4.71
C CYS A 226 -16.80 -5.08 -4.25
N THR A 227 -16.75 -5.30 -2.94
CA THR A 227 -17.08 -6.62 -2.36
C THR A 227 -18.48 -7.07 -2.76
N SER A 228 -18.76 -8.38 -2.69
CA SER A 228 -20.03 -8.96 -3.13
C SER A 228 -21.27 -8.39 -2.44
N THR A 229 -21.12 -7.83 -1.23
CA THR A 229 -22.18 -7.20 -0.44
C THR A 229 -22.32 -5.70 -0.69
N THR A 230 -21.53 -5.12 -1.61
CA THR A 230 -21.51 -3.70 -1.93
C THR A 230 -21.61 -3.48 -3.44
N TYR A 231 -22.00 -2.28 -3.87
CA TYR A 231 -22.01 -1.86 -5.27
C TYR A 231 -21.33 -0.49 -5.41
N TYR A 232 -20.80 -0.21 -6.60
CA TYR A 232 -20.10 1.05 -6.83
C TYR A 232 -21.10 2.19 -7.05
N SER A 233 -21.04 3.19 -6.16
CA SER A 233 -21.73 4.46 -6.28
C SER A 233 -20.70 5.57 -6.14
N SER A 234 -20.19 6.05 -7.27
CA SER A 234 -19.06 6.97 -7.37
C SER A 234 -19.09 8.05 -6.27
N PRO A 235 -18.04 8.17 -5.43
CA PRO A 235 -16.72 7.51 -5.53
C PRO A 235 -16.56 6.24 -4.68
N ASN A 236 -17.59 5.76 -3.98
CA ASN A 236 -17.48 4.74 -2.93
C ASN A 236 -18.22 3.43 -3.23
N CYS A 237 -17.82 2.36 -2.57
CA CYS A 237 -18.64 1.15 -2.49
C CYS A 237 -19.69 1.32 -1.39
N VAL A 238 -20.96 1.18 -1.75
CA VAL A 238 -22.11 1.31 -0.84
C VAL A 238 -22.71 -0.07 -0.63
N SER A 239 -23.15 -0.37 0.60
CA SER A 239 -23.83 -1.63 0.92
C SER A 239 -25.04 -1.86 0.02
N ARG A 240 -25.17 -3.10 -0.46
CA ARG A 240 -26.36 -3.55 -1.17
C ARG A 240 -27.54 -3.65 -0.21
N ILE A 241 -28.73 -3.48 -0.76
CA ILE A 241 -30.01 -3.45 -0.06
C ILE A 241 -30.46 -4.89 0.22
N SER A 242 -30.78 -5.17 1.48
CA SER A 242 -31.26 -6.48 1.94
C SER A 242 -32.74 -6.71 1.57
N TYR A 243 -33.26 -7.90 1.88
CA TYR A 243 -34.67 -8.25 1.68
C TYR A 243 -35.61 -7.20 2.29
N GLY A 244 -36.64 -6.79 1.54
CA GLY A 244 -37.66 -5.82 1.96
C GLY A 244 -37.26 -4.35 1.79
N GLY A 245 -36.01 -4.03 1.44
CA GLY A 245 -35.58 -2.66 1.19
C GLY A 245 -36.02 -2.12 -0.18
N THR A 246 -36.19 -0.80 -0.29
CA THR A 246 -36.62 -0.14 -1.53
C THR A 246 -35.51 -0.07 -2.57
N CYS A 247 -35.80 -0.38 -3.83
CA CYS A 247 -34.83 -0.39 -4.92
C CYS A 247 -35.42 0.21 -6.21
N SER A 248 -34.55 0.70 -7.09
CA SER A 248 -34.90 1.10 -8.47
C SER A 248 -34.36 0.14 -9.53
N LEU A 249 -33.28 -0.57 -9.21
CA LEU A 249 -32.57 -1.50 -10.08
C LEU A 249 -32.11 -2.72 -9.27
N THR A 250 -32.07 -3.89 -9.91
CA THR A 250 -31.62 -5.15 -9.28
C THR A 250 -30.18 -5.09 -8.77
N ILE A 251 -29.30 -4.30 -9.38
CA ILE A 251 -27.90 -4.15 -8.93
C ILE A 251 -27.77 -3.55 -7.54
N LEU A 252 -28.82 -2.86 -7.05
CA LEU A 252 -28.84 -2.30 -5.70
C LEU A 252 -29.12 -3.37 -4.65
N CYS A 253 -29.80 -4.45 -5.01
CA CYS A 253 -30.11 -5.55 -4.10
C CYS A 253 -28.91 -6.46 -3.87
N ASP A 254 -28.89 -7.13 -2.72
CA ASP A 254 -27.88 -8.14 -2.44
C ASP A 254 -28.14 -9.42 -3.26
N THR A 255 -27.49 -9.49 -4.42
CA THR A 255 -27.61 -10.62 -5.35
C THR A 255 -26.96 -11.89 -4.80
N THR A 256 -26.09 -11.81 -3.79
CA THR A 256 -25.54 -13.00 -3.14
C THR A 256 -26.60 -13.76 -2.36
N LEU A 257 -27.65 -13.05 -1.92
CA LEU A 257 -28.83 -13.61 -1.27
C LEU A 257 -29.90 -14.00 -2.30
N GLY A 258 -29.63 -13.91 -3.60
CA GLY A 258 -30.58 -14.20 -4.69
C GLY A 258 -31.68 -13.14 -4.86
N LEU A 259 -31.50 -11.94 -4.29
CA LEU A 259 -32.49 -10.88 -4.37
C LEU A 259 -32.51 -10.20 -5.75
N VAL A 260 -33.73 -9.87 -6.19
CA VAL A 260 -34.00 -9.08 -7.39
C VAL A 260 -34.88 -7.88 -7.04
N CYS A 261 -34.74 -6.79 -7.79
CA CYS A 261 -35.61 -5.64 -7.60
C CYS A 261 -36.93 -5.88 -8.32
N THR A 262 -38.01 -6.08 -7.58
CA THR A 262 -39.35 -6.30 -8.13
C THR A 262 -40.34 -5.41 -7.39
N SER A 263 -41.20 -4.70 -8.13
CA SER A 263 -42.15 -3.74 -7.54
C SER A 263 -41.48 -2.71 -6.61
N SER A 264 -40.29 -2.23 -6.99
CA SER A 264 -39.47 -1.29 -6.22
C SER A 264 -38.99 -1.78 -4.85
N VAL A 265 -38.98 -3.09 -4.62
CA VAL A 265 -38.49 -3.71 -3.39
C VAL A 265 -37.55 -4.88 -3.71
N CYS A 266 -36.47 -5.04 -2.94
CA CYS A 266 -35.57 -6.18 -3.03
C CYS A 266 -36.25 -7.41 -2.43
N GLN A 267 -36.59 -8.36 -3.28
CA GLN A 267 -37.28 -9.59 -2.90
C GLN A 267 -36.80 -10.78 -3.74
N CYS A 268 -37.22 -11.99 -3.36
CA CYS A 268 -36.91 -13.18 -4.15
C CYS A 268 -37.63 -13.15 -5.49
N ASN A 269 -37.07 -13.83 -6.48
CA ASN A 269 -37.74 -14.05 -7.76
C ASN A 269 -39.05 -14.83 -7.55
N SER A 270 -39.98 -14.77 -8.51
CA SER A 270 -41.29 -15.46 -8.45
C SER A 270 -41.19 -16.99 -8.29
N THR A 271 -40.03 -17.58 -8.57
CA THR A 271 -39.74 -19.01 -8.41
C THR A 271 -39.05 -19.34 -7.09
N GLN A 272 -38.90 -18.38 -6.19
CA GLN A 272 -38.12 -18.48 -4.96
C GLN A 272 -38.85 -17.90 -3.74
N TYR A 273 -38.43 -18.31 -2.55
CA TYR A 273 -38.92 -17.78 -1.27
C TYR A 273 -37.78 -17.42 -0.33
N TRP A 274 -38.05 -16.51 0.59
CA TRP A 274 -37.08 -16.10 1.61
C TRP A 274 -36.96 -17.19 2.67
N SER A 275 -35.82 -17.89 2.68
CA SER A 275 -35.58 -19.05 3.53
C SER A 275 -34.47 -18.78 4.52
N THR A 276 -34.56 -19.38 5.71
CA THR A 276 -33.49 -19.37 6.71
C THR A 276 -32.82 -20.74 6.73
N LEU A 277 -31.53 -20.78 6.41
CA LEU A 277 -30.71 -21.99 6.42
C LEU A 277 -30.43 -22.43 7.86
N SER A 278 -29.97 -23.68 8.03
CA SER A 278 -29.67 -24.27 9.34
C SER A 278 -28.60 -23.53 10.15
N ASN A 279 -27.73 -22.76 9.48
CA ASN A 279 -26.73 -21.91 10.11
C ASN A 279 -27.25 -20.49 10.44
N GLY A 280 -28.55 -20.23 10.26
CA GLY A 280 -29.18 -18.92 10.47
C GLY A 280 -29.03 -17.94 9.31
N MET A 281 -28.34 -18.31 8.22
CA MET A 281 -28.18 -17.45 7.04
C MET A 281 -29.48 -17.41 6.23
N GLN A 282 -29.91 -16.20 5.84
CA GLN A 282 -31.12 -16.02 5.03
C GLN A 282 -30.78 -15.89 3.55
N ILE A 283 -31.53 -16.55 2.68
CA ILE A 283 -31.32 -16.56 1.23
C ILE A 283 -32.63 -16.79 0.48
N CYS A 284 -32.71 -16.34 -0.76
CA CYS A 284 -33.75 -16.78 -1.69
C CYS A 284 -33.51 -18.22 -2.13
N ALA A 285 -34.28 -19.15 -1.57
CA ALA A 285 -34.27 -20.55 -1.93
C ALA A 285 -35.34 -20.85 -2.99
N ASN A 286 -35.12 -21.85 -3.84
CA ASN A 286 -36.13 -22.29 -4.81
C ASN A 286 -37.38 -22.81 -4.10
N LEU A 287 -38.55 -22.49 -4.64
CA LEU A 287 -39.82 -22.99 -4.13
C LEU A 287 -39.84 -24.52 -4.11
N ARG A 288 -40.44 -25.07 -3.05
CA ARG A 288 -40.58 -26.50 -2.78
C ARG A 288 -41.76 -27.07 -3.55
N THR A 289 -41.58 -28.25 -4.14
CA THR A 289 -42.63 -28.93 -4.91
C THR A 289 -43.56 -29.73 -4.00
N LEU A 290 -44.65 -30.27 -4.57
CA LEU A 290 -45.57 -31.18 -3.89
C LEU A 290 -44.83 -32.30 -3.14
N GLY A 291 -45.26 -32.57 -1.91
CA GLY A 291 -44.71 -33.62 -1.04
C GLY A 291 -43.43 -33.26 -0.30
N GLN A 292 -42.82 -32.09 -0.55
CA GLN A 292 -41.66 -31.63 0.23
C GLN A 292 -42.08 -31.01 1.56
N SER A 293 -41.22 -31.14 2.58
CA SER A 293 -41.45 -30.49 3.87
C SER A 293 -41.47 -28.97 3.72
N CYS A 294 -42.24 -28.26 4.51
CA CYS A 294 -42.33 -26.80 4.47
C CYS A 294 -42.62 -26.26 5.88
N THR A 295 -42.41 -24.95 6.06
CA THR A 295 -42.69 -24.24 7.31
C THR A 295 -43.80 -23.20 7.13
N ALA A 296 -43.90 -22.62 5.94
CA ALA A 296 -44.94 -21.69 5.56
C ALA A 296 -45.41 -21.96 4.12
N SER A 297 -46.63 -21.55 3.78
CA SER A 297 -47.18 -21.71 2.42
C SER A 297 -46.39 -20.96 1.34
N THR A 298 -45.62 -19.94 1.73
CA THR A 298 -44.69 -19.24 0.85
C THR A 298 -43.52 -20.10 0.39
N ASP A 299 -43.24 -21.21 1.08
CA ASP A 299 -42.13 -22.11 0.74
C ASP A 299 -42.47 -22.96 -0.49
N CYS A 300 -43.74 -23.11 -0.84
CA CYS A 300 -44.23 -24.05 -1.84
C CYS A 300 -44.43 -23.40 -3.23
N THR A 301 -44.25 -24.18 -4.30
CA THR A 301 -44.41 -23.70 -5.69
C THR A 301 -45.81 -23.16 -5.92
N ASN A 302 -45.91 -21.85 -6.15
CA ASN A 302 -47.15 -21.16 -6.48
C ASN A 302 -47.19 -20.82 -7.96
N SER A 303 -47.57 -21.78 -8.81
CA SER A 303 -47.87 -21.45 -10.20
C SER A 303 -49.20 -20.69 -10.33
N ALA A 304 -50.12 -20.83 -9.35
CA ALA A 304 -51.36 -20.05 -9.21
C ALA A 304 -52.11 -20.39 -7.90
N THR A 305 -51.51 -20.19 -6.72
CA THR A 305 -52.16 -20.44 -5.41
C THR A 305 -52.64 -21.87 -5.13
N SER A 306 -52.28 -22.84 -5.98
CA SER A 306 -52.82 -24.20 -5.90
C SER A 306 -52.07 -25.12 -4.93
N VAL A 307 -50.89 -24.74 -4.42
CA VAL A 307 -50.09 -25.51 -3.46
C VAL A 307 -49.85 -24.68 -2.20
N THR A 308 -50.16 -25.23 -1.03
CA THR A 308 -50.00 -24.59 0.28
C THR A 308 -49.27 -25.50 1.25
N CYS A 309 -48.67 -24.92 2.31
CA CYS A 309 -48.02 -25.70 3.34
C CYS A 309 -49.05 -26.15 4.36
N LYS A 310 -49.30 -27.46 4.44
CA LYS A 310 -50.25 -28.06 5.37
C LYS A 310 -49.55 -29.20 6.10
N SER A 311 -49.66 -29.22 7.43
CA SER A 311 -49.00 -30.24 8.27
C SER A 311 -47.49 -30.35 7.99
N SER A 312 -46.83 -29.22 7.71
CA SER A 312 -45.42 -29.14 7.35
C SER A 312 -45.03 -29.83 6.03
N ILE A 313 -45.96 -30.05 5.11
CA ILE A 313 -45.72 -30.59 3.76
C ILE A 313 -46.45 -29.72 2.71
N CYS A 314 -45.83 -29.52 1.54
CA CYS A 314 -46.46 -28.82 0.42
C CYS A 314 -47.52 -29.71 -0.23
N GLU A 315 -48.80 -29.34 -0.09
CA GLU A 315 -49.97 -30.07 -0.57
C GLU A 315 -50.89 -29.14 -1.39
N CYS A 316 -51.80 -29.70 -2.20
CA CYS A 316 -52.78 -28.88 -2.91
C CYS A 316 -53.70 -28.13 -1.92
N ASP A 317 -54.07 -26.88 -2.22
CA ASP A 317 -55.07 -26.17 -1.42
C ASP A 317 -56.42 -26.87 -1.50
N SER A 318 -56.73 -27.63 -0.44
CA SER A 318 -57.94 -28.46 -0.34
C SER A 318 -59.25 -27.68 -0.41
N ASN A 319 -59.23 -26.35 -0.39
CA ASN A 319 -60.44 -25.52 -0.53
C ASN A 319 -60.84 -25.28 -1.98
N ALA A 320 -59.89 -25.38 -2.92
CA ALA A 320 -60.12 -25.02 -4.31
C ALA A 320 -59.51 -26.01 -5.32
N TYR A 321 -58.62 -26.91 -4.87
CA TYR A 321 -57.86 -27.80 -5.74
C TYR A 321 -57.75 -29.22 -5.15
N TYR A 322 -57.68 -30.22 -6.04
CA TYR A 322 -57.36 -31.61 -5.71
C TYR A 322 -56.07 -32.04 -6.42
N LEU A 323 -55.39 -33.07 -5.88
CA LEU A 323 -54.22 -33.66 -6.54
C LEU A 323 -54.67 -34.67 -7.58
N ASP A 324 -54.46 -34.36 -8.86
CA ASP A 324 -54.60 -35.35 -9.92
C ASP A 324 -53.42 -36.34 -9.86
N GLN A 325 -53.71 -37.59 -9.57
CA GLN A 325 -52.71 -38.66 -9.44
C GLN A 325 -52.06 -39.04 -10.77
N ALA A 326 -52.70 -38.76 -11.91
CA ALA A 326 -52.14 -39.08 -13.22
C ALA A 326 -51.09 -38.06 -13.66
N THR A 327 -51.34 -36.76 -13.42
CA THR A 327 -50.43 -35.68 -13.83
C THR A 327 -49.53 -35.18 -12.70
N VAL A 328 -49.82 -35.54 -11.45
CA VAL A 328 -49.13 -35.04 -10.24
C VAL A 328 -49.19 -33.50 -10.19
N THR A 329 -50.35 -32.94 -10.53
CA THR A 329 -50.61 -31.50 -10.49
C THR A 329 -51.89 -31.19 -9.71
N CYS A 330 -51.96 -30.00 -9.12
CA CYS A 330 -53.16 -29.53 -8.45
C CYS A 330 -54.16 -28.99 -9.49
N GLN A 331 -55.29 -29.68 -9.64
CA GLN A 331 -56.38 -29.32 -10.55
C GLN A 331 -57.52 -28.68 -9.76
N PRO A 332 -58.27 -27.71 -10.33
CA PRO A 332 -59.41 -27.08 -9.64
C PRO A 332 -60.47 -28.12 -9.25
N LEU A 333 -61.13 -27.93 -8.12
CA LEU A 333 -62.26 -28.77 -7.72
C LEU A 333 -63.42 -28.63 -8.72
N GLU A 334 -64.00 -29.76 -9.10
CA GLU A 334 -65.09 -29.84 -10.06
C GLU A 334 -66.42 -29.34 -9.46
N ALA A 335 -67.19 -28.63 -10.28
CA ALA A 335 -68.47 -28.05 -9.90
C ALA A 335 -69.58 -29.12 -9.75
N LEU A 336 -70.64 -28.78 -9.03
CA LEU A 336 -71.83 -29.63 -8.90
C LEU A 336 -72.41 -29.98 -10.28
N GLY A 337 -72.71 -31.25 -10.51
CA GLY A 337 -73.25 -31.73 -11.80
C GLY A 337 -72.21 -32.14 -12.83
N VAL A 338 -70.91 -31.97 -12.55
CA VAL A 338 -69.82 -32.45 -13.42
C VAL A 338 -69.52 -33.93 -13.15
N ALA A 339 -69.16 -34.66 -14.20
CA ALA A 339 -68.76 -36.04 -14.09
C ALA A 339 -67.49 -36.17 -13.24
N CYS A 340 -67.48 -37.13 -12.33
CA CYS A 340 -66.36 -37.41 -11.44
C CYS A 340 -66.05 -38.91 -11.45
N THR A 341 -64.83 -39.26 -11.07
CA THR A 341 -64.40 -40.65 -11.03
C THR A 341 -64.65 -41.21 -9.63
N ALA A 342 -65.57 -42.18 -9.47
CA ALA A 342 -65.85 -42.81 -8.16
C ALA A 342 -64.64 -43.49 -7.49
N THR A 343 -63.54 -43.69 -8.22
CA THR A 343 -62.27 -44.18 -7.71
C THR A 343 -61.56 -43.13 -6.83
N TYR A 344 -61.75 -41.84 -7.11
CA TYR A 344 -61.09 -40.73 -6.44
C TYR A 344 -62.15 -39.71 -5.99
N ASN A 345 -62.84 -40.00 -4.88
CA ASN A 345 -63.95 -39.18 -4.33
C ASN A 345 -63.61 -37.71 -3.99
N PHE A 346 -62.41 -37.23 -4.32
CA PHE A 346 -61.84 -35.95 -3.88
C PHE A 346 -61.84 -34.88 -4.98
N GLU A 347 -62.29 -35.22 -6.20
CA GLU A 347 -62.34 -34.32 -7.37
C GLU A 347 -63.44 -33.25 -7.25
N CYS A 348 -64.46 -33.49 -6.41
CA CYS A 348 -65.65 -32.65 -6.30
C CYS A 348 -65.53 -31.59 -5.21
N ALA A 349 -65.96 -30.36 -5.50
CA ALA A 349 -66.08 -29.28 -4.50
C ALA A 349 -67.02 -29.64 -3.33
N SER A 350 -67.95 -30.56 -3.54
CA SER A 350 -68.88 -31.08 -2.54
C SER A 350 -68.37 -32.32 -1.77
N PHE A 351 -67.08 -32.64 -1.88
CA PHE A 351 -66.40 -33.79 -1.24
C PHE A 351 -66.93 -35.19 -1.58
N ASN A 352 -67.97 -35.32 -2.43
CA ASN A 352 -68.55 -36.61 -2.77
C ASN A 352 -68.94 -36.71 -4.25
N CYS A 353 -68.35 -37.70 -4.91
CA CYS A 353 -68.84 -38.24 -6.17
C CYS A 353 -70.02 -39.17 -5.87
N ASN A 354 -71.20 -38.89 -6.42
CA ASN A 354 -72.38 -39.73 -6.17
C ASN A 354 -72.28 -41.07 -6.93
N ALA A 355 -73.18 -42.02 -6.63
CA ALA A 355 -73.23 -43.33 -7.29
C ALA A 355 -73.49 -43.27 -8.82
N SER A 356 -73.82 -42.09 -9.36
CA SER A 356 -73.98 -41.83 -10.78
C SER A 356 -72.73 -41.23 -11.42
N ASN A 357 -71.58 -41.21 -10.73
CA ASN A 357 -70.33 -40.59 -11.18
C ASN A 357 -70.48 -39.08 -11.44
N VAL A 358 -71.24 -38.37 -10.61
CA VAL A 358 -71.44 -36.92 -10.72
C VAL A 358 -71.25 -36.23 -9.36
N CYS A 359 -70.63 -35.05 -9.34
CA CYS A 359 -70.45 -34.26 -8.12
C CYS A 359 -71.81 -33.82 -7.56
N GLY A 360 -72.18 -34.32 -6.37
CA GLY A 360 -73.51 -34.14 -5.78
C GLY A 360 -73.49 -33.59 -4.34
N THR A 361 -74.65 -33.17 -3.83
CA THR A 361 -74.82 -32.48 -2.52
C THR A 361 -75.08 -33.40 -1.32
N ALA A 362 -74.63 -34.66 -1.36
CA ALA A 362 -75.00 -35.62 -0.31
C ALA A 362 -74.18 -35.43 0.98
N ILE A 363 -74.89 -35.06 2.04
CA ILE A 363 -74.45 -35.11 3.44
C ILE A 363 -74.22 -36.57 3.80
N SER A 364 -72.96 -36.99 3.91
CA SER A 364 -72.58 -38.24 4.57
C SER A 364 -71.34 -38.02 5.41
N SER A 365 -71.52 -38.19 6.72
CA SER A 365 -70.54 -37.95 7.77
C SER A 365 -69.42 -38.98 7.72
N THR A 366 -68.37 -38.75 6.94
CA THR A 366 -67.03 -39.29 7.22
C THR A 366 -65.96 -38.41 6.55
N ILE A 367 -65.40 -37.45 7.28
CA ILE A 367 -64.23 -36.69 6.84
C ILE A 367 -63.03 -37.64 6.95
N LYS A 368 -62.51 -38.14 5.82
CA LYS A 368 -61.16 -38.69 5.76
C LYS A 368 -60.23 -37.59 5.26
N SER A 369 -59.28 -37.20 6.11
CA SER A 369 -58.17 -36.32 5.75
C SER A 369 -57.33 -36.94 4.62
N ASN A 370 -56.85 -36.11 3.70
CA ASN A 370 -56.05 -36.46 2.51
C ASN A 370 -54.70 -37.20 2.74
N VAL A 371 -54.39 -37.67 3.96
CA VAL A 371 -53.02 -38.12 4.30
C VAL A 371 -52.88 -39.63 4.53
N SER A 372 -53.95 -40.43 4.65
CA SER A 372 -53.79 -41.83 5.08
C SER A 372 -53.51 -42.87 3.98
N GLN A 373 -52.97 -42.51 2.81
CA GLN A 373 -52.54 -43.51 1.81
C GLN A 373 -51.09 -43.36 1.30
N ALA A 374 -50.29 -42.48 1.88
CA ALA A 374 -48.84 -42.41 1.60
C ALA A 374 -47.98 -43.09 2.68
N SER A 375 -48.58 -43.84 3.62
CA SER A 375 -47.85 -44.64 4.61
C SER A 375 -48.27 -46.11 4.56
N SER A 376 -48.05 -46.76 3.42
CA SER A 376 -47.84 -48.21 3.35
C SER A 376 -46.97 -48.51 2.14
N GLU A 377 -45.91 -49.26 2.37
CA GLU A 377 -44.80 -49.59 1.49
C GLU A 377 -45.16 -49.95 0.03
N SER A 378 -44.19 -49.67 -0.86
CA SER A 378 -43.97 -50.27 -2.20
C SER A 378 -44.34 -49.40 -3.42
N CYS A 379 -43.41 -48.55 -3.88
CA CYS A 379 -42.90 -48.56 -5.27
C CYS A 379 -42.04 -47.33 -5.56
N LEU A 380 -40.71 -47.48 -5.46
CA LEU A 380 -39.71 -46.98 -6.42
C LEU A 380 -38.36 -47.57 -6.02
N ARG A 381 -38.21 -48.87 -6.29
CA ARG A 381 -36.87 -49.46 -6.47
C ARG A 381 -36.25 -48.80 -7.70
N ARG A 382 -35.04 -48.30 -7.51
CA ARG A 382 -34.13 -47.86 -8.58
C ARG A 382 -33.99 -48.97 -9.63
N PRO A 383 -34.08 -48.68 -10.95
CA PRO A 383 -33.51 -49.58 -11.94
C PRO A 383 -31.98 -49.42 -11.89
N HIS A 384 -31.30 -50.42 -11.33
CA HIS A 384 -29.89 -50.65 -11.61
C HIS A 384 -29.77 -51.03 -13.09
N ASN A 385 -29.31 -50.10 -13.91
CA ASN A 385 -28.93 -50.37 -15.27
C ASN A 385 -27.53 -50.98 -15.27
N THR A 386 -27.48 -52.31 -15.40
CA THR A 386 -26.31 -53.05 -15.84
C THR A 386 -26.16 -52.87 -17.35
N MET A 387 -25.13 -52.15 -17.79
CA MET A 387 -24.64 -52.25 -19.16
C MET A 387 -23.19 -52.71 -19.13
N PHE A 388 -22.98 -53.83 -19.82
CA PHE A 388 -21.72 -54.47 -20.14
C PHE A 388 -20.67 -53.51 -20.72
N LEU A 389 -19.46 -53.52 -20.17
CA LEU A 389 -18.24 -53.45 -20.97
C LEU A 389 -17.32 -54.60 -20.54
N ARG A 390 -17.06 -55.52 -21.47
CA ARG A 390 -16.07 -56.59 -21.32
C ARG A 390 -14.67 -56.05 -21.61
N MET A 391 -13.74 -56.47 -20.76
CA MET A 391 -12.34 -56.91 -20.98
C MET A 391 -11.41 -56.04 -21.84
N ILE A 392 -10.29 -55.62 -21.23
CA ILE A 392 -8.89 -56.05 -21.51
C ILE A 392 -8.03 -55.44 -20.37
N GLY A 393 -7.41 -56.25 -19.51
CA GLY A 393 -5.95 -56.49 -19.55
C GLY A 393 -5.21 -55.69 -18.45
N ILE A 394 -5.00 -56.26 -17.26
CA ILE A 394 -3.67 -56.68 -16.75
C ILE A 394 -2.60 -55.58 -16.82
N TYR A 395 -2.21 -55.00 -15.66
CA TYR A 395 -0.85 -55.09 -15.09
C TYR A 395 -0.76 -54.28 -13.78
N LEU A 396 -0.53 -55.00 -12.68
CA LEU A 396 0.04 -54.47 -11.44
C LEU A 396 1.56 -54.36 -11.63
N PHE A 397 2.13 -53.20 -11.36
CA PHE A 397 3.55 -53.06 -11.06
C PHE A 397 3.72 -52.36 -9.71
N PHE A 398 4.41 -53.09 -8.83
CA PHE A 398 5.07 -52.65 -7.60
C PHE A 398 6.36 -51.86 -7.93
N PHE A 399 6.97 -51.26 -6.88
CA PHE A 399 8.24 -50.49 -6.78
C PHE A 399 8.07 -48.96 -6.80
N GLU A 400 8.66 -48.14 -5.93
CA GLU A 400 9.68 -48.29 -4.87
C GLU A 400 9.69 -47.00 -4.01
N LEU A 401 9.98 -47.11 -2.71
CA LEU A 401 10.67 -46.08 -1.90
C LEU A 401 11.49 -46.78 -0.83
#